data_AF-A0A2P2CE69-F1
#
_entry.id   AF-A0A2P2CE69-F1
#
_cell.length_a   1.000
_cell.length_b   1.000
_cell.length_c   1.000
_cell.angle_alpha   90.00
_cell.angle_beta   90.00
_cell.angle_gamma   90.00
#
_symmetry.space_group_name_H-M   'P 1'
#
loop_
_entity.id
_entity.type
_entity.pdbx_description
1 polymer ?
#
loop_
_entity_poly.entity_id
_entity_poly.type
_entity_poly.pdbx_seq_one_letter_code
_entity_poly.pdbx_strand_id
1 'polypeptide(L)'
;MTGSVTHNGGLVYDVRFVVAGLATGDTARLEIDLTWAAAVGDLDPRCVRQQGSVTCEVTAADSSPIDLLVIGLPGVSVVTANLVPGVDDPDAGNNTWRAVLD
;
A
#
# COMPACT_ATOMS: atom_id res chain seq x y z
N MET A 1 -0.51 3.76 -9.95
CA MET A 1 -0.02 2.73 -9.02
C MET A 1 -0.75 1.41 -9.26
N THR A 2 -0.15 0.27 -8.93
CA THR A 2 -0.84 -1.02 -8.89
C THR A 2 -0.63 -1.71 -7.53
N GLY A 3 -1.52 -2.63 -7.19
CA GLY A 3 -1.42 -3.46 -6.00
C GLY A 3 -1.91 -4.89 -6.24
N SER A 4 -1.46 -5.82 -5.41
CA SER A 4 -1.87 -7.22 -5.45
C SER A 4 -1.93 -7.82 -4.05
N VAL A 5 -2.84 -8.77 -3.84
CA VAL A 5 -2.96 -9.56 -2.62
C VAL A 5 -2.62 -11.02 -2.93
N THR A 6 -1.80 -11.64 -2.09
CA THR A 6 -1.55 -13.09 -2.11
C THR A 6 -1.96 -13.68 -0.77
N HIS A 7 -2.85 -14.67 -0.78
CA HIS A 7 -3.24 -15.40 0.43
C HIS A 7 -2.17 -16.44 0.79
N ASN A 8 -1.58 -16.30 1.98
CA ASN A 8 -0.54 -17.19 2.49
C ASN A 8 -1.08 -18.28 3.44
N GLY A 9 -2.40 -18.41 3.51
CA GLY A 9 -3.08 -19.34 4.39
C GLY A 9 -3.51 -18.71 5.72
N GLY A 10 -4.57 -19.30 6.30
CA GLY A 10 -5.19 -18.78 7.51
C GLY A 10 -5.68 -17.34 7.33
N LEU A 11 -5.26 -16.45 8.22
CA LEU A 11 -5.63 -15.02 8.25
C LEU A 11 -4.53 -14.12 7.67
N VAL A 12 -3.56 -14.66 6.94
CA VAL A 12 -2.32 -13.97 6.55
C VAL A 12 -2.31 -13.69 5.04
N TYR A 13 -2.03 -12.44 4.68
CA TYR A 13 -2.04 -11.95 3.31
C TYR A 13 -0.78 -11.13 3.04
N ASP A 14 -0.07 -11.43 1.96
CA ASP A 14 0.94 -10.52 1.42
C ASP A 14 0.25 -9.50 0.54
N VAL A 15 0.47 -8.22 0.83
CA VAL A 15 -0.01 -7.11 0.01
C VAL A 15 1.20 -6.39 -0.56
N ARG A 16 1.27 -6.32 -1.89
CA ARG A 16 2.37 -5.71 -2.63
C ARG A 16 1.87 -4.53 -3.43
N PHE A 17 2.57 -3.41 -3.35
CA PHE A 17 2.30 -2.21 -4.13
C PHE A 17 3.47 -1.87 -5.05
N VAL A 18 3.15 -1.46 -6.27
CA VAL A 18 4.12 -0.97 -7.24
C VAL A 18 3.74 0.45 -7.65
N VAL A 19 4.64 1.38 -7.35
CA VAL A 19 4.54 2.79 -7.75
C VAL A 19 5.49 3.00 -8.92
N ALA A 20 4.97 3.61 -9.98
CA ALA A 20 5.71 3.89 -11.21
C ALA A 20 5.27 5.26 -11.75
N GLY A 21 6.07 5.85 -12.64
CA GLY A 21 5.75 7.12 -13.30
C GLY A 21 6.20 8.37 -12.55
N LEU A 22 6.92 8.25 -11.43
CA LEU A 22 7.53 9.40 -10.76
C LEU A 22 8.68 9.97 -11.61
N ALA A 23 8.73 11.30 -11.79
CA ALA A 23 9.85 11.92 -12.49
C ALA A 23 11.09 11.99 -11.58
N THR A 24 12.27 12.09 -12.18
CA THR A 24 13.53 12.14 -11.42
C THR A 24 13.53 13.30 -10.41
N GLY A 25 13.70 12.96 -9.13
CA GLY A 25 13.70 13.93 -8.02
C GLY A 25 12.36 14.05 -7.31
N ASP A 26 11.29 13.48 -7.85
CA ASP A 26 9.98 13.49 -7.21
C ASP A 26 9.91 12.49 -6.05
N THR A 27 9.07 12.85 -5.08
CA THR A 27 8.63 11.99 -4.00
C THR A 27 7.12 11.85 -4.02
N ALA A 28 6.62 10.76 -3.46
CA ALA A 28 5.20 10.51 -3.27
C ALA A 28 4.99 9.76 -1.97
N ARG A 29 3.83 9.96 -1.36
CA ARG A 29 3.43 9.29 -0.12
C ARG A 29 2.35 8.28 -0.42
N LEU A 30 2.57 7.03 -0.05
CA LEU A 30 1.56 5.98 -0.13
C LEU A 30 0.84 5.87 1.20
N GLU A 31 -0.45 6.20 1.22
CA GLU A 31 -1.33 6.08 2.38
C GLU A 31 -2.17 4.82 2.25
N ILE A 32 -2.15 3.97 3.26
CA ILE A 32 -2.76 2.64 3.22
C ILE A 32 -3.68 2.50 4.43
N ASP A 33 -4.98 2.50 4.17
CA ASP A 33 -6.00 2.29 5.18
C ASP A 33 -6.37 0.81 5.30
N LEU A 34 -6.42 0.33 6.53
CA LEU A 34 -6.68 -1.05 6.87
C LEU A 34 -8.00 -1.12 7.65
N THR A 35 -9.09 -1.40 6.94
CA THR A 35 -10.41 -1.51 7.56
C THR A 35 -10.68 -2.96 7.96
N TRP A 36 -11.06 -3.18 9.23
CA TRP A 36 -11.30 -4.52 9.80
C TRP A 36 -10.11 -5.48 9.69
N ALA A 37 -8.90 -5.00 9.41
CA ALA A 37 -7.68 -5.79 9.52
C ALA A 37 -7.18 -5.74 10.97
N ALA A 38 -6.73 -6.88 11.48
CA ALA A 38 -6.32 -7.01 12.87
C ALA A 38 -4.91 -6.44 13.10
N ALA A 39 -3.99 -6.64 12.16
CA ALA A 39 -2.60 -6.21 12.32
C ALA A 39 -1.83 -6.16 11.00
N VAL A 40 -0.69 -5.47 11.04
CA VAL A 40 0.39 -5.58 10.05
C VAL A 40 1.55 -6.26 10.75
N GLY A 41 1.98 -7.41 10.24
CA GLY A 41 2.99 -8.27 10.84
C GLY A 41 4.42 -7.94 10.42
N ASP A 42 4.60 -7.58 9.14
CA ASP A 42 5.86 -7.17 8.54
C ASP A 42 5.63 -5.93 7.68
N LEU A 43 6.56 -4.99 7.75
CA LEU A 43 6.42 -3.64 7.22
C LEU A 43 7.70 -3.23 6.51
N ASP A 44 7.58 -2.82 5.26
CA ASP A 44 8.67 -2.21 4.51
C ASP A 44 9.34 -1.06 5.30
N PRO A 45 10.69 -0.95 5.34
CA PRO A 45 11.40 0.09 6.09
C PRO A 45 11.03 1.52 5.73
N ARG A 46 10.47 1.75 4.53
CA ARG A 46 9.98 3.06 4.08
C ARG A 46 8.65 3.45 4.70
N CYS A 47 8.01 2.53 5.41
CA CYS A 47 6.68 2.71 5.95
C CYS A 47 6.69 2.91 7.47
N VAL A 48 5.72 3.70 7.92
CA VAL A 48 5.41 3.92 9.33
C VAL A 48 3.97 3.50 9.57
N ARG A 49 3.76 2.62 10.55
CA ARG A 49 2.43 2.19 10.97
C ARG A 49 1.81 3.21 11.93
N GLN A 50 0.54 3.52 11.69
CA GLN A 50 -0.31 4.28 12.60
C GLN A 50 -1.55 3.45 12.96
N GLN A 51 -2.43 3.97 13.81
CA GLN A 51 -3.62 3.24 14.22
C GLN A 51 -4.58 3.08 13.03
N GLY A 52 -4.71 1.85 12.51
CA GLY A 52 -5.61 1.54 11.39
C GLY A 52 -5.07 1.92 10.00
N SER A 53 -3.85 2.45 9.92
CA SER A 53 -3.24 2.86 8.64
C SER A 53 -1.73 2.65 8.62
N VAL A 54 -1.17 2.67 7.42
CA VAL A 54 0.26 2.63 7.13
C VAL A 54 0.58 3.75 6.14
N THR A 55 1.64 4.49 6.38
CA THR A 55 2.11 5.56 5.49
C THR A 55 3.52 5.24 5.04
N CYS A 56 3.78 5.25 3.73
CA CYS A 56 5.11 4.98 3.18
C CYS A 56 5.60 6.15 2.33
N GLU A 57 6.90 6.43 2.40
CA GLU A 57 7.54 7.39 1.51
C GLU A 57 8.15 6.68 0.31
N VAL A 58 7.87 7.20 -0.88
CA VAL A 58 8.33 6.65 -2.17
C VAL A 58 9.08 7.74 -2.90
N THR A 59 10.17 7.37 -3.57
CA THR A 59 10.97 8.31 -4.35
C THR A 59 11.23 7.75 -5.73
N ALA A 60 11.45 8.61 -6.73
CA ALA A 60 11.84 8.15 -8.06
C ALA A 60 13.17 7.37 -8.08
N ALA A 61 14.03 7.58 -7.08
CA ALA A 61 15.30 6.85 -6.94
C ALA A 61 15.12 5.42 -6.42
N ASP A 62 13.99 5.12 -5.76
CA ASP A 62 13.65 3.79 -5.28
C ASP A 62 12.20 3.46 -5.64
N SER A 63 12.04 2.86 -6.80
CA SER A 63 10.77 2.32 -7.31
C SER A 63 10.59 0.84 -6.98
N SER A 64 11.39 0.29 -6.05
CA SER A 64 11.21 -1.09 -5.62
C SER A 64 9.82 -1.26 -4.96
N PRO A 65 9.16 -2.41 -5.14
CA PRO A 65 7.82 -2.63 -4.59
C PRO A 65 7.77 -2.50 -3.07
N ILE A 66 6.63 -2.04 -2.54
CA ILE A 66 6.36 -1.98 -1.10
C ILE A 66 5.57 -3.23 -0.72
N ASP A 67 6.11 -4.00 0.21
CA ASP A 67 5.50 -5.23 0.69
C ASP A 67 4.99 -5.05 2.13
N LEU A 68 3.78 -5.56 2.39
CA LEU A 68 3.15 -5.60 3.70
C LEU A 68 2.62 -6.99 3.98
N LEU A 69 2.86 -7.50 5.19
CA LEU A 69 2.16 -8.67 5.69
C LEU A 69 0.95 -8.22 6.50
N VAL A 70 -0.26 -8.48 6.01
CA VAL A 70 -1.52 -8.09 6.65
C VAL A 70 -2.19 -9.30 7.28
N ILE A 71 -2.66 -9.15 8.52
CA ILE A 71 -3.48 -10.14 9.21
C ILE A 71 -4.92 -9.65 9.22
N GLY A 72 -5.81 -10.38 8.55
CA GLY A 72 -7.20 -9.96 8.32
C GLY A 72 -8.20 -11.11 8.33
N LEU A 73 -9.48 -10.75 8.46
CA LEU A 73 -10.61 -11.66 8.36
C LEU A 73 -11.01 -11.81 6.87
N PRO A 74 -11.01 -13.05 6.31
CA PRO A 74 -11.41 -13.31 4.95
C PRO A 74 -12.82 -12.79 4.63
N GLY A 75 -12.99 -12.19 3.46
CA GLY A 75 -14.23 -11.59 2.96
C GLY A 75 -14.66 -10.30 3.68
N VAL A 76 -13.92 -9.82 4.69
CA VAL A 76 -14.32 -8.69 5.53
C VAL A 76 -13.26 -7.60 5.58
N SER A 77 -12.00 -7.97 5.75
CA SER A 77 -10.90 -7.01 5.81
C SER A 77 -10.68 -6.35 4.44
N VAL A 78 -10.45 -5.04 4.46
CA VAL A 78 -10.24 -4.24 3.25
C VAL A 78 -8.94 -3.48 3.38
N VAL A 79 -8.15 -3.51 2.32
CA VAL A 79 -6.96 -2.67 2.16
C VAL A 79 -7.28 -1.64 1.08
N THR A 80 -7.18 -0.37 1.44
CA THR A 80 -7.30 0.76 0.50
C THR A 80 -5.98 1.48 0.49
N ALA A 81 -5.42 1.73 -0.68
CA ALA A 81 -4.18 2.46 -0.85
C ALA A 81 -4.43 3.69 -1.72
N ASN A 82 -3.86 4.82 -1.31
CA ASN A 82 -3.93 6.11 -1.98
C ASN A 82 -2.52 6.69 -2.12
N LEU A 83 -2.10 6.92 -3.35
CA LEU A 83 -0.84 7.58 -3.66
C LEU A 83 -1.06 9.09 -3.68
N VAL A 84 -0.36 9.80 -2.81
CA VAL A 84 -0.32 11.26 -2.75
C VAL A 84 0.99 11.71 -3.40
N PRO A 85 0.98 12.14 -4.66
CA PRO A 85 2.18 12.63 -5.33
C PRO A 85 2.64 13.95 -4.70
N GLY A 86 3.95 14.19 -4.66
CA GLY A 86 4.53 15.45 -4.18
C GLY A 86 4.35 16.63 -5.16
N VAL A 87 3.90 16.34 -6.37
CA VAL A 87 3.59 17.29 -7.45
C VAL A 87 2.24 16.92 -8.09
N ASP A 88 1.67 17.83 -8.87
CA ASP A 88 0.42 17.55 -9.60
C ASP A 88 0.59 16.35 -10.54
N ASP A 89 -0.26 15.33 -10.36
CA ASP A 89 -0.30 14.15 -11.20
C ASP A 89 -1.41 14.27 -12.25
N PRO A 90 -1.08 14.30 -13.55
CA PRO A 90 -2.08 14.40 -14.61
C PRO A 90 -3.04 13.21 -14.66
N ASP A 91 -2.68 12.07 -14.05
CA ASP A 91 -3.42 10.81 -14.07
C ASP A 91 -3.89 10.39 -12.67
N ALA A 92 -4.35 11.34 -11.86
CA ALA A 92 -4.77 11.11 -10.47
C ALA A 92 -5.80 9.97 -10.27
N GLY A 93 -6.55 9.59 -11.30
CA GLY A 93 -7.46 8.42 -11.26
C GLY A 93 -6.74 7.09 -11.00
N ASN A 94 -5.43 7.00 -11.26
CA ASN A 94 -4.63 5.79 -11.07
C ASN A 94 -3.90 5.74 -9.72
N ASN A 95 -4.19 6.69 -8.83
CA ASN A 95 -3.55 6.80 -7.53
C ASN A 95 -4.25 6.01 -6.43
N THR A 96 -5.43 5.47 -6.70
CA THR A 96 -6.15 4.65 -5.74
C THR A 96 -6.16 3.18 -6.12
N TRP A 97 -6.00 2.33 -5.13
CA TRP A 97 -6.15 0.88 -5.26
C TRP A 97 -6.91 0.34 -4.06
N ARG A 98 -7.70 -0.71 -4.26
CA ARG A 98 -8.48 -1.34 -3.19
C ARG A 98 -8.61 -2.83 -3.42
N ALA A 99 -8.47 -3.61 -2.34
CA ALA A 99 -8.82 -5.02 -2.32
C ALA A 99 -9.56 -5.41 -1.05
N VAL A 100 -10.45 -6.40 -1.19
CA VAL A 100 -10.99 -7.17 -0.06
C VAL A 100 -10.08 -8.39 0.08
N LEU A 101 -9.68 -8.73 1.30
CA LEU A 101 -8.88 -9.91 1.59
C LEU A 101 -9.81 -11.13 1.63
N ASP A 102 -9.59 -12.14 0.79
CA ASP A 102 -10.49 -13.29 0.59
C ASP A 102 -9.89 -14.67 0.92
#